data_AF-A0A4Z0HAK8-F1
#
_entry.id   AF-A0A4Z0HAK8-F1
#
_cell.length_a   1.000
_cell.length_b   1.000
_cell.length_c   1.000
_cell.angle_alpha   90.00
_cell.angle_beta   90.00
_cell.angle_gamma   90.00
#
_symmetry.space_group_name_H-M   'P 1'
#
loop_
_entity.id
_entity.type
_entity.pdbx_description
1 polymer ?
#
loop_
_entity_poly.entity_id
_entity_poly.type
_entity_poly.pdbx_seq_one_letter_code
_entity_poly.pdbx_strand_id
1 'polypeptide(L)'
;MPQHERLGGRPCSHARYRLSCADFDELMHQAEHRCQLCQRTAAETRHGHLVVDHDFRVGNWAVRGVLCSTCNGKIERADLEDPACAAYLGDPWYRRMLATRGLDQELAEPPLGATVCAGRRMWHRTERGWSALDRYRGSSMTWTQIYHRYGPHNITITA
;
A
#
# COMPACT_ATOMS: atom_id res chain seq x y z
N MET A 1 -23.52 -4.38 3.50
CA MET A 1 -22.05 -4.42 3.63
C MET A 1 -21.70 -3.59 4.84
N PRO A 2 -21.29 -4.15 5.99
CA PRO A 2 -20.91 -3.30 7.10
C PRO A 2 -19.61 -2.62 6.73
N GLN A 3 -19.72 -1.34 6.41
CA GLN A 3 -18.64 -0.38 6.44
C GLN A 3 -17.99 -0.52 7.81
N HIS A 4 -16.82 -1.16 7.89
CA HIS A 4 -15.88 -1.17 9.02
C HIS A 4 -16.18 0.02 9.93
N GLU A 5 -16.83 -0.26 11.07
CA GLU A 5 -17.19 0.76 12.03
C GLU A 5 -15.91 1.49 12.40
N ARG A 6 -15.86 2.78 12.07
CA ARG A 6 -14.83 3.69 12.56
C ARG A 6 -14.95 3.68 14.08
N LEU A 7 -14.23 2.78 14.76
CA LEU A 7 -14.20 2.69 16.22
C LEU A 7 -13.96 4.11 16.78
N GLY A 8 -15.01 4.71 17.33
CA GLY A 8 -14.98 6.06 17.91
C GLY A 8 -14.64 7.20 16.96
N GLY A 9 -15.05 7.15 15.68
CA GLY A 9 -14.86 8.27 14.74
C GLY A 9 -13.41 8.48 14.25
N ARG A 10 -12.50 7.55 14.55
CA ARG A 10 -11.12 7.59 14.04
C ARG A 10 -11.08 7.22 12.55
N PRO A 11 -10.28 7.90 11.73
CA PRO A 11 -10.08 7.50 10.34
C PRO A 11 -9.40 6.13 10.29
N CYS A 12 -9.88 5.26 9.40
CA CYS A 12 -9.31 3.94 9.23
C CYS A 12 -7.82 4.03 8.84
N SER A 13 -6.96 3.23 9.47
CA SER A 13 -5.50 3.27 9.27
C SER A 13 -5.08 2.86 7.85
N HIS A 14 -5.89 2.04 7.17
CA HIS A 14 -5.60 1.49 5.84
C HIS A 14 -5.45 2.57 4.75
N ALA A 15 -6.05 3.76 4.93
CA ALA A 15 -5.92 4.87 3.99
C ALA A 15 -4.48 5.38 3.84
N ARG A 16 -3.63 5.20 4.86
CA ARG A 16 -2.20 5.52 4.80
C ARG A 16 -1.46 4.67 3.77
N TYR A 17 -1.95 3.45 3.56
CA TYR A 17 -1.39 2.47 2.64
C TYR A 17 -2.13 2.43 1.30
N ARG A 18 -2.93 3.46 1.00
CA ARG A 18 -3.66 3.59 -0.27
C ARG A 18 -4.58 2.39 -0.57
N LEU A 19 -5.06 1.73 0.47
CA LEU A 19 -6.07 0.70 0.37
C LEU A 19 -7.45 1.34 0.41
N SER A 20 -8.31 0.92 -0.51
CA SER A 20 -9.75 1.10 -0.34
C SER A 20 -10.22 0.30 0.88
N CYS A 21 -11.40 0.60 1.39
CA CYS A 21 -11.90 -0.17 2.52
C CYS A 21 -12.23 -1.62 2.13
N ALA A 22 -12.66 -1.87 0.89
CA ALA A 22 -12.85 -3.20 0.35
C ALA A 22 -11.53 -3.99 0.26
N ASP A 23 -10.45 -3.33 -0.17
CA ASP A 23 -9.12 -3.96 -0.20
C ASP A 23 -8.63 -4.34 1.20
N PHE A 24 -8.93 -3.50 2.18
CA PHE A 24 -8.59 -3.78 3.56
C PHE A 24 -9.39 -4.94 4.14
N ASP A 25 -10.69 -5.02 3.85
CA ASP A 25 -11.51 -6.17 4.26
C ASP A 25 -11.01 -7.46 3.64
N GLU A 26 -10.70 -7.46 2.35
CA GLU A 26 -10.14 -8.63 1.67
C GLU A 26 -8.80 -9.03 2.28
N LEU A 27 -7.92 -8.07 2.56
CA LEU A 27 -6.66 -8.31 3.25
C LEU A 27 -6.87 -8.96 4.63
N MET A 28 -7.82 -8.46 5.41
CA MET A 28 -8.13 -9.00 6.75
C MET A 28 -8.79 -10.39 6.66
N HIS A 29 -9.64 -10.61 5.66
CA HIS A 29 -10.30 -11.88 5.41
C HIS A 29 -9.30 -12.96 5.02
N GLN A 30 -8.40 -12.68 4.06
CA GLN A 30 -7.32 -13.59 3.67
C GLN A 30 -6.37 -13.94 4.82
N ALA A 31 -6.21 -13.04 5.78
CA ALA A 31 -5.41 -13.27 6.97
C ALA A 31 -6.19 -13.95 8.10
N GLU A 32 -7.47 -14.26 7.91
CA GLU A 32 -8.37 -14.83 8.92
C GLU A 32 -8.36 -14.03 10.24
N HIS A 33 -8.20 -12.71 10.15
CA HIS A 33 -8.03 -11.80 11.29
C HIS A 33 -6.89 -12.21 12.26
N ARG A 34 -5.83 -12.82 11.73
CA ARG A 34 -4.64 -13.28 12.46
C ARG A 34 -3.36 -12.67 11.90
N CYS A 35 -2.31 -12.65 12.71
CA CYS A 35 -0.97 -12.35 12.25
C CYS A 35 -0.50 -13.43 11.27
N GLN A 36 -0.14 -13.05 10.05
CA GLN A 36 0.23 -14.02 9.01
C GLN A 36 1.57 -14.72 9.25
N LEU A 37 2.36 -14.28 10.25
CA LEU A 37 3.57 -14.99 10.69
C LEU A 37 3.31 -15.90 11.89
N CYS A 38 2.80 -15.35 13.00
CA CYS A 38 2.66 -16.10 14.25
C CYS A 38 1.26 -16.68 14.52
N GLN A 39 0.31 -16.46 13.60
CA GLN A 39 -1.06 -17.00 13.60
C GLN A 39 -1.95 -16.60 14.78
N ARG A 40 -1.46 -15.70 15.64
CA ARG A 40 -2.22 -15.12 16.76
C ARG A 40 -3.22 -14.08 16.26
N THR A 41 -4.42 -14.12 16.81
CA THR A 41 -5.43 -13.06 16.70
C THR A 41 -4.95 -11.78 17.39
N ALA A 42 -5.59 -10.64 17.09
CA ALA A 42 -5.31 -9.37 17.76
C ALA A 42 -5.29 -9.50 19.30
N ALA A 43 -6.29 -10.17 19.89
CA ALA A 43 -6.44 -10.33 21.34
C ALA A 43 -5.32 -11.15 22.00
N GLU A 44 -4.74 -12.10 21.26
CA GLU A 44 -3.64 -12.95 21.75
C GLU A 44 -2.26 -12.27 21.63
N THR A 45 -2.18 -11.10 20.99
CA THR A 45 -0.92 -10.38 20.82
C THR A 45 -0.66 -9.44 21.99
N ARG A 46 0.63 -9.17 22.27
CA ARG A 46 1.07 -8.29 23.36
C ARG A 46 0.38 -6.92 23.39
N HIS A 47 0.03 -6.38 22.24
CA HIS A 47 -0.52 -5.03 22.11
C HIS A 47 -2.01 -5.01 21.72
N GLY A 48 -2.66 -6.17 21.65
CA GLY A 48 -4.11 -6.25 21.41
C GLY A 48 -4.56 -5.85 20.00
N HIS A 49 -3.65 -5.75 19.02
CA HIS A 49 -4.00 -5.33 17.65
C HIS A 49 -3.06 -5.90 16.59
N LEU A 50 -3.57 -5.96 15.36
CA LEU A 50 -2.78 -6.21 14.15
C LEU A 50 -2.46 -4.89 13.44
N VAL A 51 -1.35 -4.88 12.71
CA VAL A 51 -0.86 -3.76 11.91
C VAL A 51 -0.71 -4.19 10.46
N VAL A 52 -0.89 -3.23 9.55
CA VAL A 52 -0.63 -3.43 8.12
C VAL A 52 0.87 -3.31 7.89
N ASP A 53 1.44 -4.36 7.32
CA ASP A 53 2.84 -4.42 6.92
C ASP A 53 2.97 -4.07 5.44
N HIS A 54 4.02 -3.34 5.08
CA HIS A 54 4.24 -2.89 3.71
C HIS A 54 5.73 -2.84 3.36
N ASP A 55 6.02 -2.95 2.06
CA ASP A 55 7.36 -2.79 1.54
C ASP A 55 7.67 -1.31 1.29
N PHE A 56 8.34 -0.68 2.25
CA PHE A 56 8.73 0.74 2.14
C PHE A 56 9.67 1.02 0.97
N ARG A 57 10.36 0.02 0.41
CA ARG A 57 11.26 0.20 -0.75
C ARG A 57 10.47 0.37 -2.03
N VAL A 58 9.34 -0.35 -2.15
CA VAL A 58 8.43 -0.26 -3.29
C VAL A 58 7.50 0.94 -3.17
N GLY A 59 6.92 1.16 -2.00
CA GLY A 59 6.01 2.27 -1.77
C GLY A 59 5.11 2.08 -0.57
N ASN A 60 4.54 3.19 -0.08
CA ASN A 60 3.58 3.13 1.03
C ASN A 60 2.34 2.28 0.69
N TRP A 61 2.07 2.10 -0.60
CA TRP A 61 0.95 1.34 -1.13
C TRP A 61 1.22 -0.17 -1.27
N ALA A 62 2.49 -0.59 -1.15
CA ALA A 62 2.93 -1.96 -1.40
C ALA A 62 2.74 -2.84 -0.16
N VAL A 63 1.47 -3.06 0.21
CA VAL A 63 1.08 -3.85 1.38
C VAL A 63 1.44 -5.32 1.18
N ARG A 64 2.20 -5.89 2.12
CA ARG A 64 2.56 -7.33 2.11
C ARG A 64 1.49 -8.17 2.79
N GLY A 65 0.93 -7.67 3.89
CA GLY A 65 0.07 -8.46 4.75
C GLY A 65 -0.35 -7.74 6.04
N VAL A 66 -0.87 -8.52 6.99
CA VAL A 66 -1.16 -8.07 8.36
C VAL A 66 -0.41 -8.90 9.39
N LEU A 67 0.23 -8.20 10.32
CA LEU A 67 1.10 -8.78 11.33
C LEU A 67 0.75 -8.23 12.72
N CYS A 68 1.17 -8.90 13.77
CA CYS A 68 1.23 -8.26 15.09
C CYS A 68 2.45 -7.33 15.15
N SER A 69 2.45 -6.33 16.05
CA SER A 69 3.56 -5.36 16.14
C SER A 69 4.92 -6.01 16.43
N THR A 70 4.94 -7.15 17.13
CA THR A 70 6.18 -7.89 17.41
C THR A 70 6.75 -8.54 16.14
N CYS A 71 5.91 -9.19 15.35
CA CYS A 71 6.31 -9.78 14.07
C CYS A 71 6.68 -8.70 13.06
N ASN A 72 5.91 -7.61 12.99
CA ASN A 72 6.20 -6.47 12.12
C ASN A 72 7.55 -5.81 12.44
N GLY A 73 7.90 -5.66 13.71
CA GLY A 73 9.22 -5.11 14.08
C GLY A 73 10.40 -6.04 13.75
N LYS A 74 10.14 -7.35 13.58
CA LYS A 74 11.16 -8.34 13.23
C LYS A 74 11.30 -8.55 11.73
N ILE A 75 10.21 -8.43 10.96
CA ILE A 75 10.22 -8.78 9.53
C ILE A 75 11.22 -7.93 8.72
N GLU A 76 11.47 -6.69 9.15
CA GLU A 76 12.50 -5.84 8.53
C GLU A 76 13.93 -6.39 8.64
N ARG A 77 14.17 -7.25 9.63
CA ARG A 77 15.44 -7.93 9.90
C ARG A 77 15.28 -9.45 9.80
N ALA A 78 14.25 -9.91 9.09
CA ALA A 78 13.95 -11.32 9.01
C ALA A 78 15.12 -12.09 8.44
N ASP A 79 15.38 -13.24 9.04
CA ASP A 79 16.20 -14.27 8.44
C ASP A 79 15.37 -14.95 7.34
N LEU A 80 15.88 -14.93 6.10
CA LEU A 80 15.22 -15.58 4.98
C LEU A 80 15.32 -17.12 5.06
N GLU A 81 16.13 -17.65 5.98
CA GLU A 81 16.18 -19.08 6.28
C GLU A 81 14.99 -19.53 7.13
N ASP A 82 14.25 -18.62 7.78
CA ASP A 82 12.97 -18.94 8.43
C ASP A 82 11.90 -19.17 7.35
N PRO A 83 11.37 -20.41 7.19
CA PRO A 83 10.39 -20.72 6.15
C PRO A 83 9.11 -19.89 6.24
N ALA A 84 8.69 -19.49 7.45
CA ALA A 84 7.50 -18.67 7.62
C ALA A 84 7.74 -17.23 7.10
N CYS A 85 8.92 -16.67 7.37
CA CYS A 85 9.32 -15.37 6.84
C CYS A 85 9.49 -15.41 5.32
N ALA A 86 10.15 -16.45 4.80
CA ALA A 86 10.33 -16.65 3.36
C ALA A 86 8.99 -16.77 2.63
N ALA A 87 8.06 -17.58 3.15
CA ALA A 87 6.72 -17.74 2.56
C ALA A 87 5.95 -16.41 2.57
N TYR A 88 5.96 -15.69 3.69
CA TYR A 88 5.29 -14.40 3.83
C TYR A 88 5.84 -13.32 2.89
N LEU A 89 7.17 -13.25 2.73
CA LEU A 89 7.82 -12.27 1.86
C LEU A 89 7.77 -12.66 0.37
N GLY A 90 7.66 -13.96 0.06
CA GLY A 90 7.66 -14.48 -1.30
C GLY A 90 6.39 -14.16 -2.08
N ASP A 91 5.24 -14.12 -1.40
CA ASP A 91 3.94 -13.83 -2.01
C ASP A 91 3.20 -12.69 -1.27
N PRO A 92 3.64 -11.43 -1.44
CA PRO A 92 3.01 -10.29 -0.79
C PRO A 92 1.65 -9.95 -1.42
N TRP A 93 0.70 -9.53 -0.58
CA TRP A 93 -0.67 -9.21 -1.00
C TRP A 93 -0.75 -8.24 -2.19
N TYR A 94 0.09 -7.19 -2.22
CA TYR A 94 0.02 -6.20 -3.30
C TYR A 94 0.27 -6.83 -4.68
N ARG A 95 1.14 -7.85 -4.79
CA ARG A 95 1.40 -8.53 -6.08
C ARG A 95 0.16 -9.27 -6.57
N ARG A 96 -0.51 -10.01 -5.67
CA ARG A 96 -1.78 -10.69 -5.99
C ARG A 96 -2.87 -9.70 -6.38
N MET A 97 -2.98 -8.59 -5.64
CA MET A 97 -3.94 -7.54 -5.94
C MET A 97 -3.70 -6.92 -7.32
N LEU A 98 -2.45 -6.61 -7.68
CA LEU A 98 -2.12 -6.06 -8.99
C LEU A 98 -2.41 -7.08 -10.11
N ALA A 99 -2.01 -8.34 -9.93
CA ALA A 99 -2.28 -9.40 -10.89
C ALA A 99 -3.78 -9.58 -11.14
N THR A 100 -4.59 -9.57 -10.08
CA THR A 100 -6.07 -9.67 -10.17
C THR A 100 -6.68 -8.50 -10.93
N ARG A 101 -6.06 -7.32 -10.88
CA ARG A 101 -6.52 -6.12 -11.57
C ARG A 101 -5.91 -5.94 -12.95
N GLY A 102 -5.03 -6.84 -13.39
CA GLY A 102 -4.29 -6.71 -14.64
C GLY A 102 -3.38 -5.47 -14.68
N LEU A 103 -2.80 -5.09 -13.53
CA LEU A 103 -1.92 -3.94 -13.40
C LEU A 103 -0.46 -4.38 -13.28
N ASP A 104 0.42 -3.62 -13.92
CA ASP A 104 1.86 -3.83 -13.80
C ASP A 104 2.43 -3.24 -12.50
N GLN A 105 3.40 -3.94 -11.92
CA GLN A 105 4.12 -3.49 -10.72
C GLN A 105 5.16 -2.40 -11.00
N GLU A 106 5.47 -2.14 -12.27
CA GLU A 106 6.38 -1.08 -12.69
C GLU A 106 5.71 -0.32 -13.81
N LEU A 107 5.21 0.88 -13.50
CA LEU A 107 4.69 1.79 -14.52
C LEU A 107 5.84 2.65 -15.03
N ALA A 108 6.09 2.56 -16.33
CA ALA A 108 7.03 3.44 -17.02
C ALA A 108 6.65 4.91 -16.81
N GLU A 109 7.64 5.79 -16.77
CA GLU A 109 7.37 7.22 -16.66
C GLU A 109 6.58 7.71 -17.90
N PRO A 110 5.42 8.35 -17.72
CA PRO A 110 4.64 8.86 -18.85
C PRO A 110 5.37 9.91 -19.70
N PRO A 111 5.02 10.04 -20.99
CA PRO A 111 5.66 10.99 -21.90
C PRO A 111 5.37 12.46 -21.54
N LEU A 112 6.12 13.38 -22.16
CA LEU A 112 5.84 14.82 -22.08
C LEU A 112 4.39 15.12 -22.52
N GLY A 113 3.73 16.04 -21.81
CA GLY A 113 2.32 16.37 -22.03
C GLY A 113 1.33 15.49 -21.27
N ALA A 114 1.73 14.31 -20.81
CA ALA A 114 0.84 13.43 -20.05
C ALA A 114 0.41 14.05 -18.72
N THR A 115 -0.82 13.75 -18.31
CA THR A 115 -1.36 14.12 -17.01
C THR A 115 -1.62 12.87 -16.17
N VAL A 116 -1.06 12.87 -14.96
CA VAL A 116 -1.23 11.83 -13.95
C VAL A 116 -2.19 12.31 -12.89
N CYS A 117 -3.22 11.51 -12.62
CA CYS A 117 -4.22 11.74 -11.60
C CYS A 117 -4.06 10.71 -10.48
N ALA A 118 -4.01 11.15 -9.22
CA ALA A 118 -4.10 10.30 -8.04
C ALA A 118 -5.14 10.85 -7.05
N GLY A 119 -6.37 10.36 -7.14
CA GLY A 119 -7.51 10.91 -6.43
C GLY A 119 -7.76 12.38 -6.84
N ARG A 120 -7.66 13.31 -5.89
CA ARG A 120 -7.84 14.76 -6.15
C ARG A 120 -6.56 15.48 -6.57
N ARG A 121 -5.44 14.76 -6.63
CA ARG A 121 -4.13 15.31 -6.98
C ARG A 121 -3.87 15.05 -8.46
N MET A 122 -3.32 16.05 -9.14
CA MET A 122 -3.03 15.96 -10.57
C MET A 122 -1.66 16.58 -10.84
N TRP A 123 -0.87 15.92 -11.68
CA TRP A 123 0.41 16.42 -12.15
C TRP A 123 0.49 16.34 -13.66
N HIS A 124 1.05 17.37 -14.26
CA HIS A 124 1.31 17.42 -15.69
C HIS A 124 2.82 17.25 -15.94
N ARG A 125 3.16 16.40 -16.91
CA ARG A 125 4.55 16.15 -17.29
C ARG A 125 5.05 17.24 -18.23
N THR A 126 6.02 18.01 -17.76
CA THR A 126 6.70 19.08 -18.51
C THR A 126 8.17 18.73 -18.74
N GLU A 127 8.87 19.51 -19.57
CA GLU A 127 10.33 19.39 -19.77
C GLU A 127 11.12 19.55 -18.46
N ARG A 128 10.58 20.29 -17.48
CA ARG A 128 11.20 20.51 -16.18
C ARG A 128 10.83 19.44 -15.13
N GLY A 129 10.09 18.41 -15.53
CA GLY A 129 9.56 17.37 -14.64
C GLY A 129 8.05 17.50 -14.39
N TRP A 130 7.57 16.99 -13.26
CA TRP A 130 6.14 16.99 -12.94
C TRP A 130 5.70 18.26 -12.20
N SER A 131 4.74 18.96 -12.78
CA SER A 131 4.13 20.16 -12.21
C SER A 131 2.74 19.85 -11.67
N ALA A 132 2.48 20.16 -10.40
CA ALA A 132 1.17 20.00 -9.80
C ALA A 132 0.15 20.97 -10.44
N LEU A 133 -0.96 20.44 -10.95
CA LEU A 133 -2.05 21.22 -11.56
C LEU A 133 -3.09 21.68 -10.54
N ASP A 134 -3.07 21.11 -9.33
CA ASP A 134 -4.01 21.45 -8.27
C ASP A 134 -3.62 22.74 -7.52
N ARG A 135 -4.45 23.11 -6.54
CA ARG A 135 -4.25 24.26 -5.63
C ARG A 135 -2.98 24.22 -4.78
N TYR A 136 -2.15 23.18 -4.90
CA TYR A 136 -0.85 23.04 -4.23
C TYR A 136 0.31 23.31 -5.21
N ARG A 137 0.15 24.34 -6.06
CA ARG A 137 1.20 24.89 -6.93
C ARG A 137 2.48 25.10 -6.10
N GLY A 138 3.57 24.44 -6.51
CA GLY A 138 4.89 24.60 -5.88
C GLY A 138 5.57 23.30 -5.42
N SER A 139 4.84 22.18 -5.33
CA SER A 139 5.48 20.87 -5.08
C SER A 139 5.84 20.17 -6.39
N SER A 140 7.07 20.38 -6.87
CA SER A 140 7.64 19.53 -7.93
C SER A 140 7.89 18.14 -7.35
N MET A 141 7.38 17.10 -8.00
CA MET A 141 7.67 15.71 -7.65
C MET A 141 8.37 15.02 -8.83
N THR A 142 9.17 14.00 -8.55
CA THR A 142 9.63 13.07 -9.60
C THR A 142 8.57 12.00 -9.83
N TRP A 143 8.62 11.31 -10.98
CA TRP A 143 7.74 10.16 -11.20
C TRP A 143 7.90 9.10 -10.11
N THR A 144 9.14 8.79 -9.72
CA THR A 144 9.43 7.87 -8.61
C THR A 144 8.70 8.27 -7.33
N GLN A 145 8.66 9.56 -6.98
CA GLN A 145 7.96 10.02 -5.77
C GLN A 145 6.44 9.90 -5.89
N ILE A 146 5.88 10.19 -7.08
CA ILE A 146 4.43 10.02 -7.33
C ILE A 146 4.09 8.53 -7.24
N TYR A 147 4.83 7.70 -7.97
CA TYR A 147 4.69 6.27 -8.01
C TYR A 147 4.80 5.63 -6.62
N HIS A 148 5.87 5.92 -5.88
CA HIS A 148 6.12 5.40 -4.52
C HIS A 148 5.01 5.78 -3.53
N ARG A 149 4.38 6.94 -3.72
CA ARG A 149 3.34 7.46 -2.82
C ARG A 149 1.93 6.94 -3.10
N TYR A 150 1.60 6.67 -4.36
CA TYR A 150 0.23 6.35 -4.77
C TYR A 150 0.09 4.93 -5.34
N GLY A 151 1.11 4.45 -6.04
CA GLY A 151 1.10 3.13 -6.65
C GLY A 151 0.24 3.06 -7.90
N PRO A 152 0.41 1.97 -8.67
CA PRO A 152 -0.23 1.80 -9.97
C PRO A 152 -1.76 1.71 -9.87
N HIS A 153 -2.28 1.15 -8.77
CA HIS A 153 -3.72 1.00 -8.55
C HIS A 153 -4.45 2.27 -8.10
N ASN A 154 -3.74 3.37 -7.84
CA ASN A 154 -4.34 4.67 -7.53
C ASN A 154 -3.92 5.78 -8.51
N ILE A 155 -3.25 5.41 -9.60
CA ILE A 155 -2.81 6.36 -10.63
C ILE A 155 -3.60 6.09 -11.91
N THR A 156 -4.09 7.18 -12.52
CA THR A 156 -4.62 7.17 -13.88
C THR A 156 -3.78 8.10 -14.73
N ILE A 157 -3.38 7.64 -15.92
CA ILE A 157 -2.61 8.43 -16.88
C ILE A 157 -3.55 8.83 -18.02
N THR A 158 -3.50 10.10 -18.38
CA THR A 158 -4.22 10.68 -19.51
C THR A 158 -3.22 11.36 -20.45
N ALA A 159 -3.38 11.16 -21.75
CA ALA A 159 -2.53 11.74 -22.78
C ALA A 159 -2.91 13.20 -23.06
#